data_AF-A0A650BLZ1-F1
#
_entry.id   AF-A0A650BLZ1-F1
#
_cell.length_a   1.000
_cell.length_b   1.000
_cell.length_c   1.000
_cell.angle_alpha   90.00
_cell.angle_beta   90.00
_cell.angle_gamma   90.00
#
_symmetry.space_group_name_H-M   'P 1'
#
loop_
_entity.id
_entity.type
_entity.pdbx_description
1 polymer ?
#
loop_
_entity_poly.entity_id
_entity_poly.type
_entity_poly.pdbx_seq_one_letter_code
_entity_poly.pdbx_strand_id
1 'polypeptide(L)'
;KDLLNMYIETEGKMIMQDKLEKERNDAKNAVEEYVYEFRDKLCGPYEKFICEQDHQKFLRLLTETENWLYEEGEDQAKQAYVDKLEELMKIGTPIKVRFQEAEERPKIFEELGQRLQHYAKIAADFRNNDEKYNHIDESEMKKVEKSVNEVMEWMNNVMSAQAKKSLDQDPVVCAQEIRAKIKELNNNCEPVVTQPKPKIESPKLERTPNGPSTDKKEEDLDGKNNFSAEPPHQNGECYPNE
;
A
#
# COMPACT_ATOMS: atom_id res chain seq x y z
N LYS A 1 0.82 -54.86 22.69
CA LYS A 1 1.05 -54.09 21.44
C LYS A 1 -0.28 -53.66 20.85
N ASP A 2 -1.23 -54.57 20.69
CA ASP A 2 -2.56 -54.26 20.14
C ASP A 2 -3.38 -53.28 20.99
N LEU A 3 -3.33 -53.42 22.33
CA LEU A 3 -4.00 -52.48 23.24
C LEU A 3 -3.43 -51.05 23.15
N LEU A 4 -2.12 -50.91 22.99
CA LEU A 4 -1.46 -49.60 22.82
C LEU A 4 -1.88 -48.96 21.49
N ASN A 5 -1.88 -49.74 20.40
CA ASN A 5 -2.33 -49.27 19.10
C ASN A 5 -3.81 -48.84 19.12
N MET A 6 -4.66 -49.58 19.83
CA MET A 6 -6.07 -49.21 20.03
C MET A 6 -6.21 -47.86 20.76
N TYR A 7 -5.41 -47.61 21.80
CA TYR A 7 -5.43 -46.33 22.50
C TYR A 7 -4.94 -45.18 21.61
N ILE A 8 -3.86 -45.38 20.84
CA ILE A 8 -3.35 -44.38 19.89
C ILE A 8 -4.41 -44.05 18.82
N GLU A 9 -5.09 -45.06 18.27
CA GLU A 9 -6.16 -44.84 17.28
C GLU A 9 -7.35 -44.09 17.89
N THR A 10 -7.72 -44.41 19.13
CA THR A 10 -8.80 -43.74 19.85
C THR A 10 -8.45 -42.28 20.14
N GLU A 11 -7.23 -42.01 20.59
CA GLU A 11 -6.71 -40.66 20.77
C GLU A 11 -6.71 -39.87 19.46
N GLY A 12 -6.27 -40.47 18.36
CA GLY A 12 -6.32 -39.87 17.03
C GLY A 12 -7.74 -39.51 16.58
N LYS A 13 -8.73 -40.36 16.89
CA LYS A 13 -10.15 -40.08 16.60
C LYS A 13 -10.67 -38.91 17.44
N MET A 14 -10.34 -38.85 18.73
CA MET A 14 -10.72 -37.74 19.61
C MET A 14 -10.11 -36.41 19.13
N ILE A 15 -8.82 -36.39 18.80
CA ILE A 15 -8.14 -35.20 18.26
C ILE A 15 -8.81 -34.71 16.96
N MET A 16 -9.14 -35.64 16.05
CA MET A 16 -9.80 -35.27 14.79
C MET A 16 -11.21 -34.72 15.05
N GLN A 17 -11.97 -35.34 15.94
CA GLN A 17 -13.31 -34.87 16.32
C GLN A 17 -13.26 -33.46 16.92
N ASP A 18 -12.33 -33.21 17.86
CA ASP A 18 -12.13 -31.88 18.46
C ASP A 18 -11.79 -30.83 17.40
N LYS A 19 -10.96 -31.19 16.42
CA LYS A 19 -10.62 -30.30 15.30
C LYS A 19 -11.84 -29.99 14.44
N LEU A 20 -12.61 -30.99 14.04
CA LEU A 20 -13.80 -30.81 13.21
C LEU A 20 -14.85 -29.94 13.93
N GLU A 21 -15.02 -30.18 15.22
CA GLU A 21 -15.95 -29.42 16.07
C GLU A 21 -15.50 -27.97 16.22
N LYS A 22 -14.19 -27.74 16.44
CA LYS A 22 -13.62 -26.39 16.43
C LYS A 22 -13.87 -25.67 15.11
N GLU A 23 -13.56 -26.30 13.98
CA GLU A 23 -13.75 -25.69 12.66
C GLU A 23 -15.23 -25.40 12.35
N ARG A 24 -16.15 -26.23 12.86
CA ARG A 24 -17.60 -26.01 12.76
C ARG A 24 -18.03 -24.78 13.56
N ASN A 25 -17.55 -24.66 14.80
CA ASN A 25 -17.83 -23.52 15.67
C ASN A 25 -17.22 -22.23 15.12
N ASP A 26 -15.99 -22.27 14.60
CA ASP A 26 -15.35 -21.13 13.94
C ASP A 26 -16.17 -20.65 12.72
N ALA A 27 -16.73 -21.57 11.92
CA ALA A 27 -17.59 -21.22 10.80
C ALA A 27 -18.91 -20.59 11.24
N LYS A 28 -19.54 -21.10 12.31
CA LYS A 28 -20.74 -20.50 12.91
C LYS A 28 -20.46 -19.08 13.41
N ASN A 29 -19.39 -18.90 14.16
CA ASN A 29 -18.97 -17.60 14.68
C ASN A 29 -18.68 -16.59 13.56
N ALA A 30 -18.09 -17.04 12.45
CA ALA A 30 -17.84 -16.17 11.29
C ALA A 30 -19.14 -15.63 10.66
N VAL A 31 -20.21 -16.44 10.60
CA VAL A 31 -21.53 -15.97 10.15
C VAL A 31 -22.10 -14.95 11.14
N GLU A 32 -22.05 -15.27 12.43
CA GLU A 32 -22.56 -14.40 13.50
C GLU A 32 -21.85 -13.02 13.51
N GLU A 33 -20.52 -13.02 13.49
CA GLU A 33 -19.71 -11.80 13.41
C GLU A 33 -20.05 -10.97 12.16
N TYR A 34 -20.17 -11.64 11.00
CA TYR A 34 -20.53 -10.96 9.76
C TYR A 34 -21.91 -10.31 9.84
N VAL A 35 -22.90 -11.01 10.41
CA VAL A 35 -24.26 -10.47 10.58
C VAL A 35 -24.25 -9.23 11.47
N TYR A 36 -23.55 -9.28 12.60
CA TYR A 36 -23.43 -8.14 13.51
C TYR A 36 -22.68 -6.97 12.86
N GLU A 37 -21.52 -7.21 12.23
CA GLU A 37 -20.72 -6.20 11.56
C GLU A 37 -21.54 -5.47 10.48
N PHE A 38 -22.22 -6.21 9.61
CA PHE A 38 -22.94 -5.60 8.50
C PHE A 38 -24.20 -4.86 8.93
N ARG A 39 -24.91 -5.32 9.96
CA ARG A 39 -26.06 -4.57 10.49
C ARG A 39 -25.67 -3.20 11.03
N ASP A 40 -24.58 -3.13 11.78
CA ASP A 40 -24.05 -1.86 12.27
C ASP A 40 -23.63 -0.96 11.09
N LYS A 41 -22.83 -1.51 10.16
CA LYS A 41 -22.28 -0.71 9.07
C LYS A 41 -23.30 -0.26 8.04
N LEU A 42 -24.35 -1.04 7.77
CA LEU A 42 -25.43 -0.69 6.85
C LEU A 42 -26.29 0.49 7.34
N CYS A 43 -26.31 0.74 8.65
CA CYS A 43 -26.92 1.92 9.26
C CYS A 43 -25.90 3.06 9.46
N GLY A 44 -24.66 2.89 9.01
CA GLY A 44 -23.57 3.84 9.17
C GLY A 44 -22.79 4.02 7.87
N PRO A 45 -21.49 3.71 7.82
CA PRO A 45 -20.64 4.03 6.69
C PRO A 45 -21.07 3.40 5.36
N TYR A 46 -21.75 2.26 5.37
CA TYR A 46 -22.12 1.52 4.16
C TYR A 46 -23.45 1.97 3.55
N GLU A 47 -24.26 2.75 4.27
CA GLU A 47 -25.59 3.19 3.83
C GLU A 47 -25.58 3.79 2.41
N LYS A 48 -24.55 4.60 2.10
CA LYS A 48 -24.43 5.31 0.81
C LYS A 48 -23.93 4.43 -0.34
N PHE A 49 -23.44 3.22 -0.07
CA PHE A 49 -22.75 2.35 -1.02
C PHE A 49 -23.62 1.19 -1.53
N ILE A 50 -24.91 1.25 -1.23
CA ILE A 50 -25.93 0.30 -1.64
C ILE A 50 -27.21 1.06 -2.01
N CYS A 51 -27.92 0.59 -3.03
CA CYS A 51 -29.20 1.18 -3.38
C CYS A 51 -30.28 0.79 -2.38
N GLU A 52 -31.31 1.62 -2.19
CA GLU A 52 -32.39 1.38 -1.22
C GLU A 52 -33.03 -0.01 -1.36
N GLN A 53 -33.25 -0.45 -2.60
CA GLN A 53 -33.87 -1.74 -2.86
C GLN A 53 -33.01 -2.90 -2.35
N ASP A 54 -31.70 -2.86 -2.59
CA ASP A 54 -30.78 -3.92 -2.17
C ASP A 54 -30.45 -3.80 -0.68
N HIS A 55 -30.46 -2.59 -0.12
CA HIS A 55 -30.29 -2.35 1.33
C HIS A 55 -31.38 -3.08 2.12
N GLN A 56 -32.65 -2.87 1.74
CA GLN A 56 -33.79 -3.55 2.38
C GLN A 56 -33.73 -5.07 2.22
N LYS A 57 -33.35 -5.57 1.04
CA LYS A 57 -33.18 -7.02 0.82
C LYS A 57 -32.08 -7.58 1.71
N PHE A 58 -30.96 -6.89 1.81
CA PHE A 58 -29.82 -7.38 2.57
C PHE A 58 -30.08 -7.35 4.07
N LEU A 59 -30.70 -6.29 4.61
CA LEU A 59 -31.15 -6.25 6.00
C LEU A 59 -32.10 -7.40 6.34
N ARG A 60 -33.02 -7.73 5.43
CA ARG A 60 -33.92 -8.88 5.59
C ARG A 60 -33.13 -10.19 5.64
N LEU A 61 -32.22 -10.40 4.69
CA LEU A 61 -31.38 -11.60 4.65
C LEU A 61 -30.51 -11.76 5.90
N LEU A 62 -29.93 -10.67 6.41
CA LEU A 62 -29.17 -10.66 7.67
C LEU A 62 -30.04 -11.07 8.85
N THR A 63 -31.30 -10.62 8.89
CA THR A 63 -32.27 -10.97 9.93
C THR A 63 -32.73 -12.41 9.84
N GLU A 64 -33.01 -12.90 8.62
CA GLU A 64 -33.34 -14.31 8.38
C GLU A 64 -32.16 -15.21 8.77
N THR A 65 -30.92 -14.80 8.49
CA THR A 65 -29.72 -15.56 8.87
C THR A 65 -29.48 -15.57 10.38
N GLU A 66 -29.69 -14.43 11.07
CA GLU A 66 -29.65 -14.37 12.54
C GLU A 66 -30.69 -15.31 13.17
N ASN A 67 -31.94 -15.24 12.72
CA ASN A 67 -33.00 -16.13 13.23
C ASN A 67 -32.65 -17.60 12.97
N TRP A 68 -32.12 -17.91 11.78
CA TRP A 68 -31.67 -19.26 11.45
C TRP A 68 -30.57 -19.74 12.40
N LEU A 69 -29.59 -18.90 12.77
CA LEU A 69 -28.53 -19.27 13.72
C LEU A 69 -29.06 -19.67 15.11
N TYR A 70 -30.19 -19.10 15.55
CA TYR A 70 -30.85 -19.41 16.82
C TYR A 70 -31.86 -20.56 16.74
N GLU A 71 -32.25 -21.00 15.54
CA GLU A 71 -33.22 -22.06 15.31
C GLU A 71 -32.55 -23.26 14.61
N GLU A 72 -32.83 -23.45 13.32
CA GLU A 72 -32.34 -24.59 12.52
C GLU A 72 -30.81 -24.69 12.47
N GLY A 73 -30.13 -23.54 12.60
CA GLY A 73 -28.68 -23.37 12.56
C GLY A 73 -27.96 -23.63 13.88
N GLU A 74 -28.63 -24.09 14.94
CA GLU A 74 -27.94 -24.34 16.22
C GLU A 74 -26.87 -25.45 16.08
N ASP A 75 -27.24 -26.57 15.46
CA ASP A 75 -26.44 -27.78 15.30
C ASP A 75 -26.34 -28.25 13.83
N GLN A 76 -25.87 -27.37 12.96
CA GLN A 76 -25.63 -27.70 11.55
C GLN A 76 -24.20 -28.12 11.28
N ALA A 77 -24.02 -28.84 10.17
CA ALA A 77 -22.69 -29.16 9.66
C ALA A 77 -21.95 -27.88 9.22
N LYS A 78 -20.62 -27.90 9.33
CA LYS A 78 -19.74 -26.78 8.96
C LYS A 78 -20.11 -26.12 7.62
N GLN A 79 -20.41 -26.95 6.60
CA GLN A 79 -20.72 -26.46 5.26
C GLN A 79 -21.95 -25.54 5.22
N ALA A 80 -22.97 -25.77 6.05
CA ALA A 80 -24.15 -24.93 6.07
C ALA A 80 -23.82 -23.48 6.49
N TYR A 81 -22.92 -23.31 7.47
CA TYR A 81 -22.44 -21.98 7.87
C TYR A 81 -21.59 -21.33 6.79
N VAL A 82 -20.73 -22.10 6.10
CA VAL A 82 -19.94 -21.61 4.96
C VAL A 82 -20.86 -21.10 3.85
N ASP A 83 -21.86 -21.89 3.48
CA ASP A 83 -22.81 -21.53 2.42
C ASP A 83 -23.62 -20.26 2.79
N LYS A 84 -24.02 -20.14 4.07
CA LYS A 84 -24.68 -18.93 4.60
C LYS A 84 -23.77 -17.71 4.53
N LEU A 85 -22.51 -17.85 4.94
CA LEU A 85 -21.55 -16.75 4.85
C LEU A 85 -21.31 -16.34 3.39
N GLU A 86 -21.17 -17.29 2.47
CA GLU A 86 -21.01 -17.01 1.05
C GLU A 86 -22.23 -16.30 0.45
N GLU A 87 -23.45 -16.68 0.87
CA GLU A 87 -24.69 -16.00 0.48
C GLU A 87 -24.66 -14.52 0.89
N LEU A 88 -24.31 -14.23 2.15
CA LEU A 88 -24.18 -12.87 2.65
C LEU A 88 -23.07 -12.09 1.92
N MET A 89 -21.91 -12.72 1.72
CA MET A 89 -20.75 -12.12 1.07
C MET A 89 -20.99 -11.73 -0.39
N LYS A 90 -21.87 -12.41 -1.12
CA LYS A 90 -22.24 -12.02 -2.49
C LYS A 90 -22.80 -10.60 -2.56
N ILE A 91 -23.50 -10.15 -1.52
CA ILE A 91 -24.07 -8.81 -1.44
C ILE A 91 -23.12 -7.86 -0.70
N GLY A 92 -22.57 -8.27 0.45
CA GLY A 92 -21.77 -7.38 1.27
C GLY A 92 -20.37 -7.08 0.72
N THR A 93 -19.76 -7.98 -0.07
CA THR A 93 -18.43 -7.77 -0.64
C THR A 93 -18.40 -6.58 -1.61
N PRO A 94 -19.31 -6.46 -2.60
CA PRO A 94 -19.41 -5.27 -3.43
C PRO A 94 -19.54 -3.95 -2.64
N ILE A 95 -20.35 -3.94 -1.57
CA ILE A 95 -20.54 -2.75 -0.73
C ILE A 95 -19.23 -2.34 -0.06
N LYS A 96 -18.54 -3.31 0.56
CA LYS A 96 -17.25 -3.09 1.22
C LYS A 96 -16.20 -2.60 0.23
N VAL A 97 -16.15 -3.17 -0.97
CA VAL A 97 -15.23 -2.72 -2.04
C VAL A 97 -15.55 -1.28 -2.44
N ARG A 98 -16.81 -0.93 -2.69
CA ARG A 98 -17.18 0.46 -3.05
C ARG A 98 -16.81 1.47 -1.97
N PHE A 99 -17.04 1.11 -0.71
CA PHE A 99 -16.63 1.92 0.44
C PHE A 99 -15.10 2.13 0.46
N GLN A 100 -14.33 1.04 0.40
CA GLN A 100 -12.86 1.10 0.38
C GLN A 100 -12.33 1.93 -0.81
N GLU A 101 -12.90 1.73 -2.00
CA GLU A 101 -12.56 2.49 -3.19
C GLU A 101 -12.89 3.98 -3.05
N ALA A 102 -13.95 4.36 -2.34
CA ALA A 102 -14.26 5.75 -2.07
C ALA A 102 -13.27 6.40 -1.09
N GLU A 103 -12.71 5.65 -0.15
CA GLU A 103 -11.69 6.14 0.78
C GLU A 103 -10.28 6.19 0.18
N GLU A 104 -9.93 5.22 -0.66
CA GLU A 104 -8.59 5.09 -1.23
C GLU A 104 -8.38 5.96 -2.46
N ARG A 105 -9.33 5.99 -3.40
CA ARG A 105 -9.12 6.66 -4.70
C ARG A 105 -8.74 8.13 -4.60
N PRO A 106 -9.33 8.97 -3.71
CA PRO A 106 -8.89 10.35 -3.56
C PRO A 106 -7.40 10.47 -3.23
N LYS A 107 -6.88 9.60 -2.36
CA LYS A 107 -5.46 9.59 -1.95
C LYS A 107 -4.56 9.20 -3.12
N ILE A 108 -4.97 8.20 -3.91
CA ILE A 108 -4.18 7.75 -5.06
C ILE A 108 -4.23 8.77 -6.21
N PHE A 109 -5.38 9.44 -6.41
CA PHE A 109 -5.46 10.55 -7.37
C PHE A 109 -4.60 11.74 -6.96
N GLU A 110 -4.49 12.04 -5.67
CA GLU A 110 -3.58 13.05 -5.16
C GLU A 110 -2.12 12.68 -5.46
N GLU A 111 -1.71 11.42 -5.21
CA GLU A 111 -0.38 10.92 -5.57
C GLU A 111 -0.11 11.04 -7.09
N LEU A 112 -1.07 10.66 -7.92
CA LEU A 112 -0.98 10.82 -9.37
C LEU A 112 -0.81 12.29 -9.76
N GLY A 113 -1.59 13.19 -9.14
CA GLY A 113 -1.51 14.63 -9.37
C GLY A 113 -0.14 15.21 -9.00
N GLN A 114 0.40 14.82 -7.85
CA GLN A 114 1.75 15.21 -7.42
C GLN A 114 2.80 14.74 -8.44
N ARG A 115 2.64 13.52 -8.96
CA ARG A 115 3.59 12.96 -9.92
C ARG A 115 3.52 13.65 -11.29
N LEU A 116 2.31 13.94 -11.77
CA LEU A 116 2.10 14.75 -12.97
C LEU A 116 2.73 16.13 -12.81
N GLN A 117 2.50 16.80 -11.69
CA GLN A 117 3.08 18.12 -11.41
C GLN A 117 4.61 18.08 -11.38
N HIS A 118 5.19 17.04 -10.77
CA HIS A 118 6.64 16.87 -10.74
C HIS A 118 7.25 16.80 -12.14
N TYR A 119 6.71 15.95 -13.02
CA TYR A 119 7.23 15.83 -14.39
C TYR A 119 6.92 17.05 -15.26
N ALA A 120 5.75 17.67 -15.10
CA ALA A 120 5.42 18.92 -15.78
C ALA A 120 6.40 20.04 -15.42
N LYS A 121 6.82 20.11 -14.15
CA LYS A 121 7.85 21.06 -13.69
C LYS A 121 9.20 20.77 -14.35
N ILE A 122 9.64 19.51 -14.40
CA ILE A 122 10.91 19.16 -15.06
C ILE A 122 10.90 19.55 -16.54
N ALA A 123 9.81 19.28 -17.25
CA ALA A 123 9.68 19.71 -18.64
C ALA A 123 9.70 21.24 -18.79
N ALA A 124 9.11 21.98 -17.85
CA ALA A 124 9.19 23.44 -17.82
C ALA A 124 10.62 23.94 -17.55
N ASP A 125 11.33 23.35 -16.60
CA ASP A 125 12.73 23.68 -16.27
C ASP A 125 13.64 23.42 -17.48
N PHE A 126 13.42 22.32 -18.21
CA PHE A 126 14.11 22.03 -19.47
C PHE A 126 13.87 23.11 -20.54
N ARG A 127 12.61 23.53 -20.75
CA ARG A 127 12.29 24.63 -21.69
C ARG A 127 12.93 25.96 -21.29
N ASN A 128 13.18 26.16 -20.00
CA ASN A 128 13.87 27.33 -19.46
C ASN A 128 15.40 27.21 -19.48
N ASN A 129 15.95 26.16 -20.11
CA ASN A 129 17.39 25.86 -20.18
C ASN A 129 18.07 25.68 -18.82
N ASP A 130 17.38 25.09 -17.85
CA ASP A 130 17.98 24.73 -16.56
C ASP A 130 19.18 23.80 -16.77
N GLU A 131 20.35 24.19 -16.24
CA GLU A 131 21.60 23.44 -16.37
C GLU A 131 21.48 21.98 -15.94
N LYS A 132 20.54 21.64 -15.07
CA LYS A 132 20.29 20.27 -14.62
C LYS A 132 19.81 19.36 -15.75
N TYR A 133 19.12 19.88 -16.76
CA TYR A 133 18.45 19.07 -17.79
C TYR A 133 18.96 19.34 -19.22
N ASN A 134 19.86 20.30 -19.42
CA ASN A 134 20.40 20.66 -20.75
C ASN A 134 21.11 19.51 -21.49
N HIS A 135 21.51 18.44 -20.81
CA HIS A 135 22.10 17.25 -21.42
C HIS A 135 21.08 16.23 -21.93
N ILE A 136 19.80 16.41 -21.62
CA ILE A 136 18.73 15.52 -22.06
C ILE A 136 18.37 15.87 -23.50
N ASP A 137 18.20 14.85 -24.34
CA ASP A 137 17.76 15.04 -25.72
C ASP A 137 16.34 15.61 -25.79
N GLU A 138 16.13 16.58 -26.69
CA GLU A 138 14.83 17.25 -26.85
C GLU A 138 13.71 16.27 -27.22
N SER A 139 14.02 15.22 -28.00
CA SER A 139 13.04 14.20 -28.38
C SER A 139 12.64 13.32 -27.20
N GLU A 140 13.56 13.05 -26.26
CA GLU A 140 13.26 12.33 -25.02
C GLU A 140 12.42 13.18 -24.08
N MET A 141 12.72 14.48 -23.93
CA MET A 141 11.89 15.38 -23.11
C MET A 141 10.48 15.54 -23.70
N LYS A 142 10.35 15.59 -25.03
CA LYS A 142 9.04 15.58 -25.71
C LYS A 142 8.23 14.31 -25.39
N LYS A 143 8.86 13.16 -25.18
CA LYS A 143 8.16 11.94 -24.72
C LYS A 143 7.62 12.10 -23.30
N VAL A 144 8.39 12.73 -22.41
CA VAL A 144 7.95 13.05 -21.04
C VAL A 144 6.72 13.97 -21.07
N GLU A 145 6.78 15.06 -21.84
CA GLU A 145 5.65 15.98 -22.01
C GLU A 145 4.40 15.28 -22.55
N LYS A 146 4.57 14.44 -23.59
CA LYS A 146 3.48 13.66 -24.16
C LYS A 146 2.86 12.72 -23.13
N SER A 147 3.68 11.96 -22.39
CA SER A 147 3.19 11.04 -21.36
C SER A 147 2.44 11.77 -20.24
N VAL A 148 2.91 12.95 -19.82
CA VAL A 148 2.22 13.78 -18.82
C VAL A 148 0.86 14.24 -19.34
N ASN A 149 0.79 14.73 -20.57
CA ASN A 149 -0.46 15.20 -21.17
C ASN A 149 -1.50 14.07 -21.33
N GLU A 150 -1.07 12.91 -21.81
CA GLU A 150 -1.95 11.74 -21.99
C GLU A 150 -2.53 11.26 -20.66
N VAL A 151 -1.71 11.18 -19.61
CA VAL A 151 -2.16 10.75 -18.27
C VAL A 151 -3.04 11.82 -17.61
N MET A 152 -2.75 13.10 -17.83
CA MET A 152 -3.59 14.21 -17.35
C MET A 152 -4.98 14.21 -18.02
N GLU A 153 -5.04 14.01 -19.33
CA GLU A 153 -6.31 13.87 -20.06
C GLU A 153 -7.10 12.65 -19.58
N TRP A 154 -6.42 11.51 -19.40
CA TRP A 154 -7.01 10.31 -18.82
C TRP A 154 -7.60 10.59 -17.43
N MET A 155 -6.85 11.23 -16.53
CA MET A 155 -7.29 11.57 -15.18
C MET A 155 -8.54 12.46 -15.21
N ASN A 156 -8.56 13.49 -16.07
CA ASN A 156 -9.71 14.38 -16.23
C ASN A 156 -10.95 13.64 -16.75
N ASN A 157 -10.79 12.78 -17.76
CA ASN A 157 -11.87 11.97 -18.31
C ASN A 157 -12.47 11.03 -17.26
N VAL A 158 -11.60 10.36 -16.49
CA VAL A 158 -12.03 9.44 -15.43
C VAL A 158 -12.70 10.18 -14.28
N MET A 159 -12.16 11.33 -13.82
CA MET A 159 -12.81 12.14 -12.78
C MET A 159 -14.18 12.64 -13.23
N SER A 160 -14.30 13.10 -14.48
CA SER A 160 -15.58 13.55 -15.04
C SER A 160 -16.60 12.41 -15.14
N ALA A 161 -16.16 11.23 -15.58
CA ALA A 161 -17.02 10.05 -15.63
C ALA A 161 -17.43 9.58 -14.23
N GLN A 162 -16.50 9.61 -13.26
CA GLN A 162 -16.76 9.20 -11.88
C GLN A 162 -17.75 10.15 -11.19
N ALA A 163 -17.68 11.45 -11.46
CA ALA A 163 -18.61 12.43 -10.90
C ALA A 163 -20.08 12.21 -11.32
N LYS A 164 -20.30 11.44 -12.40
CA LYS A 164 -21.65 11.07 -12.88
C LYS A 164 -22.19 9.80 -12.23
N LYS A 165 -21.35 9.05 -11.51
CA LYS A 165 -21.75 7.81 -10.82
C LYS A 165 -22.17 8.11 -9.40
N SER A 166 -23.21 7.41 -8.94
CA SER A 166 -23.59 7.36 -7.54
C SER A 166 -22.67 6.41 -6.76
N LEU A 167 -22.64 6.55 -5.42
CA LEU A 167 -21.74 5.79 -4.56
C LEU A 167 -22.11 4.29 -4.44
N ASP A 168 -23.35 3.94 -4.76
CA ASP A 168 -23.86 2.57 -4.83
C ASP A 168 -23.55 1.86 -6.15
N GLN A 169 -22.88 2.55 -7.09
CA GLN A 169 -22.42 1.95 -8.34
C GLN A 169 -20.93 1.68 -8.30
N ASP A 170 -20.51 0.66 -9.04
CA ASP A 170 -19.09 0.34 -9.17
C ASP A 170 -18.34 1.54 -9.78
N PRO A 171 -17.17 1.87 -9.23
CA PRO A 171 -16.41 3.02 -9.68
C PRO A 171 -15.99 2.89 -11.15
N VAL A 172 -15.74 4.03 -11.81
CA VAL A 172 -15.25 4.05 -13.19
C VAL A 172 -13.82 3.48 -13.30
N VAL A 173 -13.03 3.70 -12.26
CA VAL A 173 -11.67 3.18 -12.10
C VAL A 173 -11.48 2.78 -10.65
N CYS A 174 -10.77 1.69 -10.40
CA CYS A 174 -10.37 1.29 -9.05
C CYS A 174 -9.01 1.90 -8.65
N ALA A 175 -8.73 1.92 -7.36
CA ALA A 175 -7.46 2.43 -6.82
C ALA A 175 -6.25 1.70 -7.42
N GLN A 176 -6.37 0.39 -7.66
CA GLN A 176 -5.31 -0.41 -8.28
C GLN A 176 -4.99 0.05 -9.71
N GLU A 177 -5.99 0.39 -10.52
CA GLU A 177 -5.79 0.90 -11.88
C GLU A 177 -5.11 2.28 -11.87
N ILE A 178 -5.46 3.16 -10.92
CA ILE A 178 -4.78 4.46 -10.76
C ILE A 178 -3.31 4.25 -10.36
N ARG A 179 -3.02 3.33 -9.41
CA ARG A 179 -1.64 2.96 -9.05
C ARG A 179 -0.86 2.40 -10.25
N ALA A 180 -1.52 1.61 -11.09
CA ALA A 180 -0.91 1.11 -12.32
C ALA A 180 -0.56 2.26 -13.29
N LYS A 181 -1.42 3.27 -13.40
CA LYS A 181 -1.14 4.49 -14.18
C LYS A 181 0.01 5.32 -13.62
N ILE A 182 0.12 5.46 -12.29
CA ILE A 182 1.29 6.09 -11.65
C ILE A 182 2.56 5.34 -12.01
N LYS A 183 2.54 4.00 -11.92
CA LYS A 183 3.69 3.16 -12.26
C LYS A 183 4.08 3.29 -13.73
N GLU A 184 3.12 3.31 -14.64
CA GLU A 184 3.33 3.52 -16.07
C GLU A 184 3.98 4.89 -16.35
N LEU A 185 3.42 5.97 -15.78
CA LEU A 185 3.99 7.31 -15.88
C LEU A 185 5.43 7.35 -15.35
N ASN A 186 5.69 6.67 -14.24
CA ASN A 186 7.03 6.58 -13.66
C ASN A 186 8.02 5.88 -14.58
N ASN A 187 7.63 4.74 -15.13
CA ASN A 187 8.48 3.96 -16.02
C ASN A 187 8.83 4.71 -17.30
N ASN A 188 7.92 5.54 -17.80
CA ASN A 188 8.13 6.31 -19.03
C ASN A 188 9.00 7.55 -18.81
N CYS A 189 8.81 8.23 -17.68
CA CYS A 189 9.41 9.55 -17.48
C CYS A 189 10.68 9.52 -16.61
N GLU A 190 10.76 8.66 -15.60
CA GLU A 190 11.89 8.62 -14.65
C GLU A 190 13.23 8.33 -15.34
N PRO A 191 13.35 7.36 -16.27
CA PRO A 191 14.62 7.08 -16.95
C PRO A 191 15.14 8.23 -17.80
N VAL A 192 14.25 9.12 -18.28
CA VAL A 192 14.61 10.29 -19.08
C VAL A 192 15.11 11.41 -18.16
N VAL A 193 14.34 11.75 -17.13
CA VAL A 193 14.64 12.92 -16.28
C VAL A 193 15.79 12.69 -15.31
N THR A 194 16.18 11.44 -15.09
CA THR A 194 17.29 11.04 -14.20
C THR A 194 18.60 10.74 -14.94
N GLN A 195 18.65 10.93 -16.27
CA GLN A 195 19.88 10.72 -17.04
C GLN A 195 21.03 11.52 -16.42
N PRO A 196 22.21 10.92 -16.19
CA PRO A 196 23.34 11.64 -15.62
C PRO A 196 23.97 12.59 -16.65
N LYS A 197 24.48 13.73 -16.18
CA LYS A 197 25.30 14.61 -17.01
C LYS A 197 26.53 13.85 -17.53
N PRO A 198 26.87 13.93 -18.82
CA PRO A 198 28.09 13.35 -19.36
C PRO A 198 29.32 13.84 -18.57
N LYS A 199 30.16 12.93 -18.07
CA LYS A 199 31.42 13.30 -17.44
C LYS A 199 32.34 13.87 -18.53
N ILE A 200 32.71 15.15 -18.40
CA ILE A 200 33.76 15.75 -19.22
C ILE A 200 35.08 15.11 -18.78
N GLU A 201 35.68 14.25 -19.60
CA GLU A 201 37.07 13.86 -19.40
C GLU A 201 37.96 15.08 -19.67
N SER A 202 38.55 15.63 -18.62
CA SER A 202 39.57 16.66 -18.73
C SER A 202 40.71 16.14 -19.61
N PRO A 203 41.15 16.86 -20.66
CA PRO A 203 42.28 16.43 -21.47
C PRO A 203 43.51 16.20 -20.57
N LYS A 204 44.07 14.99 -20.58
CA LYS A 204 45.38 14.73 -19.97
C LYS A 204 46.39 15.64 -20.67
N LEU A 205 46.86 16.66 -19.96
CA LEU A 205 48.05 17.42 -20.32
C LEU A 205 49.24 16.46 -20.33
N GLU A 206 49.62 15.97 -21.50
CA GLU A 206 50.96 15.41 -21.72
C GLU A 206 51.98 16.53 -21.50
N ARG A 207 52.82 16.41 -20.47
CA ARG A 207 54.08 17.16 -20.37
C ARG A 207 55.21 16.17 -20.61
N THR A 208 55.93 16.39 -21.71
CA THR A 208 57.20 15.74 -22.04
C THR A 208 58.31 16.09 -21.04
N PRO A 209 59.32 15.22 -20.89
CA PRO A 209 60.28 15.26 -19.79
C PRO A 209 61.52 16.11 -20.12
N ASN A 210 61.95 16.95 -19.19
CA ASN A 210 63.37 17.25 -18.93
C ASN A 210 63.51 17.95 -17.58
N GLY A 211 64.11 17.24 -16.61
CA GLY A 211 64.57 17.79 -15.32
C GLY A 211 65.93 18.49 -15.46
N PRO A 212 66.62 18.82 -14.35
CA PRO A 212 66.93 17.83 -13.32
C PRO A 212 66.69 18.27 -11.85
N SER A 213 66.64 17.21 -11.05
CA SER A 213 66.32 17.05 -9.63
C SER A 213 67.24 17.76 -8.63
N THR A 214 66.68 18.03 -7.45
CA THR A 214 67.38 17.79 -6.18
C THR A 214 66.51 16.92 -5.27
N ASP A 215 67.19 15.90 -4.75
CA ASP A 215 66.77 14.73 -3.98
C ASP A 215 66.07 14.98 -2.62
N LYS A 216 65.09 14.10 -2.34
CA LYS A 216 64.90 13.19 -1.17
C LYS A 216 64.96 13.77 0.26
N LYS A 217 64.34 13.21 1.30
CA LYS A 217 63.36 12.15 1.65
C LYS A 217 63.11 12.42 3.17
N GLU A 218 61.88 12.51 3.67
CA GLU A 218 61.06 11.40 4.22
C GLU A 218 61.37 11.02 5.68
N GLU A 219 60.30 10.59 6.39
CA GLU A 219 60.18 9.94 7.72
C GLU A 219 60.05 10.88 8.94
N ASP A 220 58.88 11.02 9.58
CA ASP A 220 58.07 10.07 10.41
C ASP A 220 58.65 9.85 11.82
N LEU A 221 57.86 10.23 12.85
CA LEU A 221 57.64 9.55 14.15
C LEU A 221 57.40 10.49 15.35
N ASP A 222 56.29 10.20 16.02
CA ASP A 222 56.01 10.22 17.47
C ASP A 222 56.01 11.53 18.29
N GLY A 223 54.97 11.69 19.13
CA GLY A 223 54.86 12.79 20.08
C GLY A 223 53.55 12.81 20.88
N LYS A 224 53.38 11.86 21.81
CA LYS A 224 52.42 11.91 22.93
C LYS A 224 52.61 13.16 23.81
N ASN A 225 51.51 13.73 24.32
CA ASN A 225 51.29 14.09 25.74
C ASN A 225 49.87 14.67 25.91
N ASN A 226 48.92 13.93 26.51
CA ASN A 226 48.57 13.88 27.93
C ASN A 226 48.26 15.24 28.58
N PHE A 227 46.97 15.48 28.87
CA PHE A 227 46.55 16.15 30.11
C PHE A 227 45.14 15.68 30.49
N SER A 228 45.06 14.97 31.62
CA SER A 228 43.84 14.72 32.39
C SER A 228 43.90 15.57 33.65
N ALA A 229 42.79 16.21 34.04
CA ALA A 229 42.39 16.45 35.44
C ALA A 229 41.01 17.17 35.50
N GLU A 230 40.00 16.45 35.97
CA GLU A 230 38.76 16.92 36.61
C GLU A 230 38.97 17.02 38.15
N PRO A 231 37.99 17.36 39.01
CA PRO A 231 36.91 18.38 39.02
C PRO A 231 36.93 19.15 40.40
N PRO A 232 35.86 19.80 40.97
CA PRO A 232 34.65 19.13 41.50
C PRO A 232 33.28 19.90 41.52
N HIS A 233 32.20 19.11 41.44
CA HIS A 233 30.87 19.15 42.12
C HIS A 233 30.08 20.46 42.40
N GLN A 234 28.78 20.50 42.04
CA GLN A 234 27.63 20.13 42.91
C GLN A 234 26.22 20.34 42.28
N ASN A 235 25.37 19.32 42.51
CA ASN A 235 23.93 19.30 42.84
C ASN A 235 22.83 19.60 41.80
N GLY A 236 21.86 18.67 41.75
CA GLY A 236 20.52 18.88 41.20
C GLY A 236 19.76 17.57 40.96
N GLU A 237 19.18 16.99 42.02
CA GLU A 237 18.37 15.77 42.01
C GLU A 237 17.09 15.88 41.16
N CYS A 238 16.72 14.76 40.53
CA CYS A 238 15.48 14.57 39.80
C CYS A 238 14.58 13.62 40.61
N TYR A 239 13.35 14.03 40.91
CA TYR A 239 12.26 13.16 41.39
C TYR A 239 11.29 12.90 40.24
N PRO A 240 10.76 11.67 40.11
CA PRO A 240 9.47 11.43 39.51
C PRO A 240 8.49 10.95 40.59
N ASN A 241 7.37 11.65 40.76
CA ASN A 241 6.20 11.14 41.47
C ASN A 241 5.02 11.07 40.50
N GLU A 242 4.32 9.93 40.60
CA GLU A 242 2.87 9.69 40.46
C GLU A 242 2.04 10.56 39.51
#